data_AF-A0A944TSI2-F1
#
_entry.id   AF-A0A944TSI2-F1
#
_cell.length_a   1.000
_cell.length_b   1.000
_cell.length_c   1.000
_cell.angle_alpha   90.00
_cell.angle_beta   90.00
_cell.angle_gamma   90.00
#
_symmetry.space_group_name_H-M   'P 1'
#
loop_
_entity.id
_entity.type
_entity.pdbx_description
1 polymer ?
#
loop_
_entity_poly.entity_id
_entity_poly.type
_entity_poly.pdbx_seq_one_letter_code
_entity_poly.pdbx_strand_id
1 'polypeptide(L)'
;EALKTGCEMDKFLNFYPVSAGDFFFVAAGTIHAIGKGGFLAEVQQNSGVTYRVWDWNRLDDQGNSRELHIQKAMDVINFESAFNKKENFDFKQNLFRQQGKIELVDHPDFHLDIVVLKAGEEVTLTPRQNARPSAILSLGPQFRLAEQTLNSYSAALLLSGEALKVAAIESNPGAFLYVS
;
A
#
# COMPACT_ATOMS: atom_id res chain seq x y z
N GLU A 1 29.63 -0.94 8.10
CA GLU A 1 30.30 -2.22 8.38
C GLU A 1 29.38 -3.41 8.08
N ALA A 2 28.18 -3.45 8.66
CA ALA A 2 27.17 -4.49 8.41
C ALA A 2 26.86 -4.74 6.92
N LEU A 3 26.68 -3.69 6.11
CA LEU A 3 26.46 -3.83 4.65
C LEU A 3 27.65 -4.44 3.89
N LYS A 4 28.87 -4.32 4.43
CA LYS A 4 30.09 -4.89 3.81
C LYS A 4 30.33 -6.33 4.23
N THR A 5 29.93 -6.69 5.44
CA THR A 5 30.13 -8.03 6.02
C THR A 5 28.92 -8.95 5.82
N GLY A 6 27.74 -8.39 5.53
CA GLY A 6 26.49 -9.14 5.40
C GLY A 6 26.00 -9.75 6.72
N CYS A 7 26.64 -9.40 7.85
CA CYS A 7 26.36 -9.93 9.17
C CYS A 7 25.53 -8.93 10.00
N GLU A 8 24.57 -9.46 10.76
CA GLU A 8 23.82 -8.74 11.81
C GLU A 8 23.01 -7.52 11.33
N MET A 9 22.58 -7.51 10.06
CA MET A 9 21.75 -6.45 9.48
C MET A 9 20.45 -6.21 10.26
N ASP A 10 19.90 -7.27 10.83
CA ASP A 10 18.71 -7.26 11.69
C ASP A 10 18.86 -6.34 12.91
N LYS A 11 20.07 -6.15 13.45
CA LYS A 11 20.31 -5.23 14.59
C LYS A 11 20.13 -3.76 14.23
N PHE A 12 20.17 -3.42 12.95
CA PHE A 12 20.06 -2.05 12.45
C PHE A 12 18.67 -1.74 11.87
N LEU A 13 17.73 -2.69 11.96
CA LEU A 13 16.39 -2.56 11.39
C LEU A 13 15.34 -2.58 12.49
N ASN A 14 14.27 -1.80 12.27
CA ASN A 14 13.07 -1.87 13.09
C ASN A 14 12.12 -2.93 12.53
N PHE A 15 11.53 -3.74 13.41
CA PHE A 15 10.53 -4.75 13.04
C PHE A 15 9.17 -4.34 13.59
N TYR A 16 8.22 -4.09 12.70
CA TYR A 16 6.86 -3.74 13.06
C TYR A 16 5.92 -4.91 12.75
N PRO A 17 5.28 -5.54 13.76
CA PRO A 17 4.22 -6.50 13.51
C PRO A 17 3.02 -5.79 12.88
N VAL A 18 2.40 -6.44 11.91
CA VAL A 18 1.25 -5.90 11.15
C VAL A 18 0.06 -6.84 11.24
N SER A 19 -1.13 -6.27 11.14
CA SER A 19 -2.42 -6.99 11.09
C SER A 19 -3.26 -6.53 9.91
N ALA A 20 -4.26 -7.31 9.53
CA ALA A 20 -5.18 -6.92 8.47
C ALA A 20 -5.89 -5.59 8.82
N GLY A 21 -5.90 -4.66 7.88
CA GLY A 21 -6.43 -3.31 8.08
C GLY A 21 -5.43 -2.34 8.73
N ASP A 22 -4.17 -2.71 8.91
CA ASP A 22 -3.10 -1.74 9.17
C ASP A 22 -2.66 -1.05 7.88
N PHE A 23 -2.25 0.21 8.00
CA PHE A 23 -1.76 1.04 6.90
C PHE A 23 -0.46 1.74 7.31
N PHE A 24 0.49 1.79 6.38
CA PHE A 24 1.74 2.53 6.51
C PHE A 24 1.97 3.37 5.24
N PHE A 25 2.25 4.64 5.42
CA PHE A 25 2.83 5.50 4.40
C PHE A 25 4.35 5.41 4.47
N VAL A 26 5.00 4.96 3.39
CA VAL A 26 6.46 4.81 3.34
C VAL A 26 7.04 5.88 2.42
N ALA A 27 7.59 6.93 3.02
CA ALA A 27 8.19 8.04 2.28
C ALA A 27 9.50 7.62 1.58
N ALA A 28 9.82 8.30 0.47
CA ALA A 28 11.09 8.13 -0.23
C ALA A 28 12.29 8.34 0.71
N GLY A 29 13.35 7.56 0.51
CA GLY A 29 14.53 7.56 1.39
C GLY A 29 14.43 6.68 2.63
N THR A 30 13.26 6.06 2.88
CA THR A 30 13.09 5.10 3.98
C THR A 30 13.64 3.72 3.61
N ILE A 31 14.52 3.16 4.43
CA ILE A 31 14.89 1.73 4.33
C ILE A 31 13.71 0.90 4.83
N HIS A 32 13.18 0.03 3.98
CA HIS A 32 12.07 -0.84 4.35
C HIS A 32 12.11 -2.17 3.60
N ALA A 33 11.41 -3.15 4.16
CA ALA A 33 11.17 -4.45 3.56
C ALA A 33 9.85 -5.02 4.07
N ILE A 34 9.15 -5.76 3.21
CA ILE A 34 7.93 -6.47 3.59
C ILE A 34 8.31 -7.85 4.13
N GLY A 35 7.84 -8.15 5.35
CA GLY A 35 8.04 -9.45 5.98
C GLY A 35 7.23 -10.58 5.33
N LYS A 36 7.59 -11.82 5.62
CA LYS A 36 6.85 -13.00 5.12
C LYS A 36 5.44 -13.10 5.75
N GLY A 37 4.51 -13.74 5.03
CA GLY A 37 3.19 -14.09 5.55
C GLY A 37 2.16 -12.96 5.52
N GLY A 38 2.48 -11.80 4.93
CA GLY A 38 1.53 -10.72 4.66
C GLY A 38 0.92 -10.83 3.27
N PHE A 39 -0.36 -10.46 3.17
CA PHE A 39 -1.01 -10.10 1.92
C PHE A 39 -1.36 -8.61 2.00
N LEU A 40 -0.94 -7.83 1.01
CA LEU A 40 -1.10 -6.37 1.03
C LEU A 40 -1.47 -5.84 -0.35
N ALA A 41 -2.05 -4.64 -0.34
CA ALA A 41 -2.16 -3.80 -1.51
C ALA A 41 -1.14 -2.65 -1.37
N GLU A 42 -0.36 -2.40 -2.42
CA GLU A 42 0.62 -1.32 -2.47
C GLU A 42 0.21 -0.34 -3.58
N VAL A 43 0.04 0.92 -3.20
CA VAL A 43 -0.16 2.04 -4.13
C VAL A 43 1.09 2.89 -4.09
N GLN A 44 1.74 3.00 -5.24
CA GLN A 44 3.01 3.71 -5.39
C GLN A 44 3.00 4.59 -6.64
N GLN A 45 3.91 5.56 -6.68
CA GLN A 45 4.21 6.29 -7.91
C GLN A 45 4.64 5.30 -9.01
N ASN A 46 4.43 5.66 -10.27
CA ASN A 46 4.94 4.89 -11.40
C ASN A 46 6.47 5.07 -11.52
N SER A 47 7.21 4.35 -10.67
CA SER A 47 8.66 4.31 -10.62
C SER A 47 9.12 2.86 -10.55
N GLY A 48 10.06 2.49 -11.42
CA GLY A 48 10.69 1.16 -11.42
C GLY A 48 11.98 1.11 -10.59
N VAL A 49 12.34 2.18 -9.86
CA VAL A 49 13.64 2.30 -9.21
C VAL A 49 13.62 1.65 -7.83
N THR A 50 14.45 0.62 -7.63
CA THR A 50 14.68 -0.01 -6.32
C THR A 50 16.17 -0.11 -6.05
N TYR A 51 16.65 0.52 -4.97
CA TYR A 51 18.03 0.34 -4.51
C TYR A 51 18.08 -0.66 -3.35
N ARG A 52 18.39 -1.91 -3.72
CA ARG A 52 18.52 -3.00 -2.75
C ARG A 52 19.81 -2.87 -1.95
N VAL A 53 19.72 -2.80 -0.63
CA VAL A 53 20.89 -2.76 0.25
C VAL A 53 21.23 -4.10 0.88
N TRP A 54 20.24 -4.97 1.03
CA TRP A 54 20.41 -6.30 1.59
C TRP A 54 19.31 -7.22 1.08
N ASP A 55 19.61 -8.52 1.00
CA ASP A 55 18.67 -9.52 0.49
C ASP A 55 18.65 -10.83 1.28
N TRP A 56 18.85 -10.74 2.60
CA TRP A 56 18.88 -11.90 3.48
C TRP A 56 19.94 -12.94 3.09
N ASN A 57 20.99 -12.51 2.37
CA ASN A 57 22.05 -13.36 1.82
C ASN A 57 21.51 -14.56 1.01
N ARG A 58 20.33 -14.38 0.38
CA ARG A 58 19.71 -15.42 -0.44
C ARG A 58 20.48 -15.60 -1.74
N LEU A 59 20.50 -16.85 -2.19
CA LEU A 59 21.01 -17.25 -3.49
C LEU A 59 19.83 -17.72 -4.35
N ASP A 60 19.94 -17.50 -5.66
CA ASP A 60 19.06 -18.13 -6.64
C ASP A 60 19.39 -19.63 -6.82
N ASP A 61 18.63 -20.30 -7.68
CA ASP A 61 18.80 -21.73 -7.98
C ASP A 61 20.17 -22.07 -8.61
N GLN A 62 20.91 -21.05 -9.08
CA GLN A 62 22.25 -21.17 -9.66
C GLN A 62 23.35 -20.81 -8.66
N GLY A 63 22.99 -20.44 -7.42
CA GLY A 63 23.94 -20.07 -6.37
C GLY A 63 24.39 -18.60 -6.43
N ASN A 64 23.75 -17.75 -7.22
CA ASN A 64 24.12 -16.33 -7.34
C ASN A 64 23.30 -15.46 -6.38
N SER A 65 23.97 -14.47 -5.76
CA SER A 65 23.29 -13.41 -5.00
C SER A 65 22.66 -12.39 -5.95
N ARG A 66 21.51 -11.81 -5.55
CA ARG A 66 20.93 -10.67 -6.29
C ARG A 66 21.80 -9.43 -6.17
N GLU A 67 21.76 -8.59 -7.21
CA GLU A 67 22.47 -7.32 -7.23
C GLU A 67 22.02 -6.39 -6.09
N LEU A 68 23.03 -5.79 -5.44
CA LEU A 68 22.89 -4.76 -4.42
C LEU A 68 23.37 -3.42 -4.97
N HIS A 69 22.69 -2.35 -4.57
CA HIS A 69 22.89 -0.98 -5.07
C HIS A 69 23.37 -0.05 -3.94
N ILE A 70 24.37 -0.49 -3.18
CA ILE A 70 24.78 0.16 -1.92
C ILE A 70 25.08 1.65 -2.12
N GLN A 71 25.94 2.01 -3.07
CA GLN A 71 26.34 3.41 -3.25
C GLN A 71 25.13 4.29 -3.59
N LYS A 72 24.30 3.87 -4.54
CA LYS A 72 23.10 4.60 -4.95
C LYS A 72 22.10 4.74 -3.79
N ALA A 73 21.96 3.70 -2.97
CA ALA A 73 21.11 3.76 -1.79
C ALA A 73 21.63 4.77 -0.77
N MET A 74 22.94 4.77 -0.49
CA MET A 74 23.57 5.71 0.45
C MET A 74 23.36 7.17 0.06
N ASP A 75 23.25 7.46 -1.25
CA ASP A 75 23.03 8.81 -1.76
C ASP A 75 21.58 9.32 -1.52
N VAL A 76 20.62 8.42 -1.25
CA VAL A 76 19.19 8.78 -1.14
C VAL A 76 18.54 8.39 0.20
N ILE A 77 19.19 7.57 1.03
CA ILE A 77 18.65 7.18 2.34
C ILE A 77 18.62 8.39 3.26
N ASN A 78 17.49 8.58 3.95
CA ASN A 78 17.41 9.49 5.06
C ASN A 78 17.80 8.77 6.36
N PHE A 79 18.97 9.12 6.92
CA PHE A 79 19.50 8.50 8.14
C PHE A 79 19.01 9.16 9.44
N GLU A 80 18.16 10.18 9.37
CA GLU A 80 17.65 10.85 10.57
C GLU A 80 16.84 9.86 11.42
N SER A 81 17.20 9.76 12.70
CA SER A 81 16.56 8.82 13.62
C SER A 81 15.09 9.17 13.86
N ALA A 82 14.73 10.45 13.77
CA ALA A 82 13.35 10.90 13.82
C ALA A 82 12.59 10.35 12.61
N PHE A 83 13.09 10.56 11.39
CA PHE A 83 12.43 10.16 10.13
C PHE A 83 12.02 8.69 10.11
N ASN A 84 12.87 7.79 10.63
CA ASN A 84 12.66 6.34 10.58
C ASN A 84 11.88 5.76 11.78
N LYS A 85 11.12 6.59 12.52
CA LYS A 85 10.24 6.12 13.60
C LYS A 85 8.85 5.77 13.09
N LYS A 86 8.19 4.81 13.76
CA LYS A 86 6.85 4.33 13.41
C LYS A 86 5.82 5.46 13.27
N GLU A 87 5.92 6.47 14.13
CA GLU A 87 5.02 7.64 14.15
C GLU A 87 5.08 8.46 12.85
N ASN A 88 6.17 8.38 12.10
CA ASN A 88 6.37 9.13 10.86
C ASN A 88 5.91 8.39 9.60
N PHE A 89 5.39 7.17 9.74
CA PHE A 89 4.81 6.40 8.64
C PHE A 89 3.30 6.67 8.46
N ASP A 90 2.76 7.74 9.05
CA ASP A 90 1.32 8.01 9.14
C ASP A 90 0.50 6.73 9.44
N PHE A 91 0.96 6.00 10.45
CA PHE A 91 0.48 4.66 10.73
C PHE A 91 -0.97 4.67 11.22
N LYS A 92 -1.83 3.91 10.54
CA LYS A 92 -3.25 3.73 10.94
C LYS A 92 -3.53 2.24 11.16
N GLN A 93 -4.36 1.93 12.16
CA GLN A 93 -4.66 0.54 12.55
C GLN A 93 -6.13 0.21 12.49
N ASN A 94 -6.41 -1.09 12.34
CA ASN A 94 -7.75 -1.65 12.42
C ASN A 94 -8.75 -0.93 11.48
N LEU A 95 -8.30 -0.47 10.31
CA LEU A 95 -9.13 0.30 9.38
C LEU A 95 -10.37 -0.51 8.96
N PHE A 96 -10.25 -1.84 8.83
CA PHE A 96 -11.37 -2.73 8.51
C PHE A 96 -12.46 -2.79 9.61
N ARG A 97 -12.19 -2.28 10.81
CA ARG A 97 -13.18 -2.16 11.90
C ARG A 97 -13.86 -0.79 11.92
N GLN A 98 -13.38 0.15 11.12
CA GLN A 98 -13.98 1.47 11.00
C GLN A 98 -15.12 1.44 9.96
N GLN A 99 -15.84 2.55 9.81
CA GLN A 99 -16.96 2.65 8.90
C GLN A 99 -16.88 3.96 8.12
N GLY A 100 -17.28 3.89 6.85
CA GLY A 100 -17.30 5.04 5.95
C GLY A 100 -15.99 5.21 5.19
N LYS A 101 -15.84 6.40 4.60
CA LYS A 101 -14.67 6.79 3.81
C LYS A 101 -13.64 7.45 4.72
N ILE A 102 -12.40 6.95 4.67
CA ILE A 102 -11.27 7.43 5.47
C ILE A 102 -10.12 7.75 4.52
N GLU A 103 -9.65 8.99 4.59
CA GLU A 103 -8.45 9.41 3.87
C GLU A 103 -7.21 8.72 4.47
N LEU A 104 -6.44 8.06 3.60
CA LEU A 104 -5.18 7.43 3.97
C LEU A 104 -3.98 8.28 3.55
N VAL A 105 -4.02 8.88 2.36
CA VAL A 105 -2.92 9.68 1.81
C VAL A 105 -3.48 10.77 0.90
N ASP A 106 -3.00 12.00 1.09
CA ASP A 106 -3.08 13.07 0.11
C ASP A 106 -1.68 13.39 -0.46
N HIS A 107 -1.41 12.96 -1.70
CA HIS A 107 -0.10 13.09 -2.35
C HIS A 107 -0.25 13.75 -3.74
N PRO A 108 0.75 14.52 -4.23
CA PRO A 108 0.67 15.18 -5.53
C PRO A 108 0.36 14.26 -6.73
N ASP A 109 0.79 13.00 -6.66
CA ASP A 109 0.55 12.02 -7.73
C ASP A 109 -0.75 11.24 -7.60
N PHE A 110 -1.20 10.97 -6.38
CA PHE A 110 -2.39 10.18 -6.09
C PHE A 110 -2.96 10.55 -4.72
N HIS A 111 -4.27 10.39 -4.59
CA HIS A 111 -4.99 10.43 -3.34
C HIS A 111 -5.55 9.04 -3.07
N LEU A 112 -5.42 8.59 -1.82
CA LEU A 112 -5.81 7.26 -1.41
C LEU A 112 -6.80 7.33 -0.27
N ASP A 113 -7.96 6.71 -0.49
CA ASP A 113 -8.96 6.47 0.53
C ASP A 113 -9.13 4.97 0.75
N ILE A 114 -9.49 4.60 1.98
CA ILE A 114 -10.17 3.34 2.24
C ILE A 114 -11.64 3.61 2.51
N VAL A 115 -12.50 2.80 1.92
CA VAL A 115 -13.94 2.84 2.19
C VAL A 115 -14.37 1.52 2.77
N VAL A 116 -15.02 1.58 3.94
CA VAL A 116 -15.53 0.42 4.65
C VAL A 116 -17.05 0.53 4.77
N LEU A 117 -17.75 -0.41 4.14
CA LEU A 117 -19.20 -0.45 4.06
C LEU A 117 -19.74 -1.68 4.81
N LYS A 118 -20.84 -1.51 5.53
CA LYS A 118 -21.64 -2.64 6.03
C LYS A 118 -22.56 -3.18 4.94
N ALA A 119 -23.12 -4.36 5.16
CA ALA A 119 -24.10 -4.96 4.28
C ALA A 119 -25.27 -3.99 4.02
N GLY A 120 -25.59 -3.78 2.74
CA GLY A 120 -26.67 -2.87 2.32
C GLY A 120 -26.28 -1.38 2.28
N GLU A 121 -25.07 -1.00 2.70
CA GLU A 121 -24.61 0.38 2.57
C GLU A 121 -24.07 0.69 1.18
N GLU A 122 -24.20 1.95 0.80
CA GLU A 122 -23.66 2.50 -0.43
C GLU A 122 -22.87 3.79 -0.19
N VAL A 123 -21.93 4.05 -1.08
CA VAL A 123 -21.19 5.31 -1.16
C VAL A 123 -21.20 5.80 -2.60
N THR A 124 -21.20 7.12 -2.77
CA THR A 124 -21.02 7.75 -4.08
C THR A 124 -19.59 8.27 -4.18
N LEU A 125 -18.83 7.77 -5.15
CA LEU A 125 -17.47 8.20 -5.46
C LEU A 125 -17.52 9.17 -6.64
N THR A 126 -16.75 10.25 -6.57
CA THR A 126 -16.66 11.21 -7.68
C THR A 126 -15.28 11.08 -8.32
N PRO A 127 -15.19 10.53 -9.55
CA PRO A 127 -13.92 10.44 -10.27
C PRO A 127 -13.27 11.81 -10.46
N ARG A 128 -11.93 11.83 -10.58
CA ARG A 128 -11.22 13.06 -10.93
C ARG A 128 -11.63 13.55 -12.32
N GLN A 129 -11.84 14.85 -12.45
CA GLN A 129 -12.25 15.47 -13.72
C GLN A 129 -11.07 15.75 -14.68
N ASN A 130 -9.83 15.57 -14.24
CA ASN A 130 -8.61 15.95 -14.97
C ASN A 130 -8.04 14.86 -15.88
N ALA A 131 -8.89 14.03 -16.51
CA ALA A 131 -8.50 12.92 -17.39
C ALA A 131 -7.59 11.83 -16.80
N ARG A 132 -7.23 11.91 -15.51
CA ARG A 132 -6.58 10.81 -14.78
C ARG A 132 -7.64 9.81 -14.33
N PRO A 133 -7.54 8.52 -14.71
CA PRO A 133 -8.48 7.52 -14.25
C PRO A 133 -8.35 7.34 -12.74
N SER A 134 -9.48 7.14 -12.06
CA SER A 134 -9.50 6.63 -10.70
C SER A 134 -9.57 5.10 -10.73
N ALA A 135 -9.28 4.45 -9.62
CA ALA A 135 -9.36 3.00 -9.49
C ALA A 135 -10.04 2.61 -8.18
N ILE A 136 -10.79 1.52 -8.23
CA ILE A 136 -11.30 0.83 -7.03
C ILE A 136 -10.60 -0.52 -6.95
N LEU A 137 -10.10 -0.87 -5.77
CA LEU A 137 -9.56 -2.21 -5.48
C LEU A 137 -10.31 -2.83 -4.31
N SER A 138 -11.05 -3.93 -4.55
CA SER A 138 -11.69 -4.68 -3.47
C SER A 138 -10.62 -5.32 -2.58
N LEU A 139 -10.78 -5.23 -1.26
CA LEU A 139 -9.91 -5.86 -0.26
C LEU A 139 -10.60 -7.03 0.48
N GLY A 140 -11.69 -7.55 -0.08
CA GLY A 140 -12.44 -8.62 0.58
C GLY A 140 -13.67 -9.05 -0.23
N PRO A 141 -14.90 -8.76 0.22
CA PRO A 141 -16.12 -9.22 -0.44
C PRO A 141 -16.40 -8.48 -1.76
N GLN A 142 -17.47 -8.88 -2.43
CA GLN A 142 -17.90 -8.28 -3.69
C GLN A 142 -18.66 -6.97 -3.48
N PHE A 143 -18.51 -6.06 -4.44
CA PHE A 143 -19.22 -4.78 -4.49
C PHE A 143 -19.99 -4.63 -5.79
N ARG A 144 -21.13 -3.92 -5.74
CA ARG A 144 -21.90 -3.54 -6.93
C ARG A 144 -21.48 -2.15 -7.36
N LEU A 145 -21.11 -2.01 -8.62
CA LEU A 145 -20.70 -0.77 -9.26
C LEU A 145 -21.68 -0.52 -10.40
N ALA A 146 -22.69 0.32 -10.18
CA ALA A 146 -23.83 0.46 -11.10
C ALA A 146 -24.44 -0.91 -11.47
N GLU A 147 -24.38 -1.32 -12.75
CA GLU A 147 -24.89 -2.61 -13.24
C GLU A 147 -23.84 -3.74 -13.22
N GLN A 148 -22.61 -3.46 -12.78
CA GLN A 148 -21.52 -4.43 -12.72
C GLN A 148 -21.24 -4.91 -11.30
N THR A 149 -20.58 -6.07 -11.20
CA THR A 149 -20.07 -6.61 -9.94
C THR A 149 -18.55 -6.56 -9.95
N LEU A 150 -17.96 -5.92 -8.94
CA LEU A 150 -16.55 -6.02 -8.62
C LEU A 150 -16.33 -7.21 -7.71
N ASN A 151 -15.66 -8.24 -8.23
CA ASN A 151 -15.37 -9.44 -7.48
C ASN A 151 -14.33 -9.19 -6.37
N SER A 152 -14.24 -10.14 -5.43
CA SER A 152 -13.23 -10.17 -4.38
C SER A 152 -11.83 -10.01 -4.93
N TYR A 153 -11.04 -9.11 -4.33
CA TYR A 153 -9.64 -8.83 -4.71
C TYR A 153 -9.43 -8.42 -6.17
N SER A 154 -10.50 -7.97 -6.84
CA SER A 154 -10.44 -7.42 -8.20
C SER A 154 -10.40 -5.89 -8.18
N ALA A 155 -9.99 -5.32 -9.30
CA ALA A 155 -9.95 -3.88 -9.50
C ALA A 155 -10.89 -3.43 -10.63
N ALA A 156 -11.39 -2.20 -10.52
CA ALA A 156 -12.11 -1.51 -11.58
C ALA A 156 -11.43 -0.16 -11.86
N LEU A 157 -11.38 0.22 -13.13
CA LEU A 157 -10.95 1.55 -13.56
C LEU A 157 -12.17 2.44 -13.78
N LEU A 158 -12.12 3.61 -13.18
CA LEU A 158 -13.09 4.68 -13.33
C LEU A 158 -12.50 5.72 -14.27
N LEU A 159 -12.94 5.70 -15.52
CA LEU A 159 -12.59 6.75 -16.45
C LEU A 159 -13.27 8.06 -16.01
N SER A 160 -12.66 9.21 -16.36
CA SER A 160 -13.21 10.53 -16.05
C SER A 160 -14.68 10.59 -16.44
N GLY A 161 -15.55 11.04 -15.54
CA GLY A 161 -16.98 10.98 -15.78
C GLY A 161 -17.80 11.26 -14.53
N GLU A 162 -19.05 10.80 -14.59
CA GLU A 162 -20.03 11.01 -13.54
C GLU A 162 -19.69 10.25 -12.26
N ALA A 163 -20.33 10.66 -11.17
CA ALA A 163 -20.19 10.00 -9.89
C ALA A 163 -20.69 8.54 -9.97
N LEU A 164 -19.91 7.61 -9.42
CA LEU A 164 -20.25 6.19 -9.37
C LEU A 164 -20.79 5.82 -7.99
N LYS A 165 -21.94 5.16 -7.96
CA LYS A 165 -22.43 4.47 -6.76
C LYS A 165 -21.77 3.11 -6.60
N VAL A 166 -21.26 2.86 -5.41
CA VAL A 166 -20.66 1.59 -5.00
C VAL A 166 -21.41 1.08 -3.78
N ALA A 167 -21.94 -0.14 -3.86
CA ALA A 167 -22.73 -0.75 -2.78
C ALA A 167 -22.16 -2.11 -2.36
N ALA A 168 -22.23 -2.42 -1.07
CA ALA A 168 -21.87 -3.75 -0.57
C ALA A 168 -22.96 -4.77 -0.95
N ILE A 169 -22.59 -5.89 -1.59
CA ILE A 169 -23.55 -6.91 -2.07
C ILE A 169 -23.86 -7.96 -0.99
N GLU A 170 -22.85 -8.33 -0.21
CA GLU A 170 -22.92 -9.48 0.70
C GLU A 170 -23.32 -9.10 2.14
N SER A 171 -23.62 -10.11 2.95
CA SER A 171 -23.95 -9.99 4.39
C SER A 171 -22.77 -9.55 5.26
N ASN A 172 -21.54 -9.57 4.75
CA ASN A 172 -20.35 -9.17 5.50
C ASN A 172 -19.91 -7.74 5.14
N PRO A 173 -19.44 -6.96 6.13
CA PRO A 173 -18.81 -5.68 5.87
C PRO A 173 -17.58 -5.85 4.98
N GLY A 174 -17.43 -4.96 4.00
CA GLY A 174 -16.36 -4.99 3.02
C GLY A 174 -15.55 -3.71 3.03
N ALA A 175 -14.26 -3.84 2.70
CA ALA A 175 -13.39 -2.70 2.46
C ALA A 175 -12.91 -2.69 1.00
N PHE A 176 -12.76 -1.50 0.44
CA PHE A 176 -12.05 -1.29 -0.82
C PHE A 176 -11.16 -0.05 -0.74
N LEU A 177 -10.08 -0.03 -1.51
CA LEU A 177 -9.30 1.18 -1.74
C LEU A 177 -9.91 1.95 -2.89
N TYR A 178 -10.00 3.27 -2.74
CA TYR A 178 -10.29 4.19 -3.82
C TYR A 178 -9.06 5.05 -4.07
N VAL A 179 -8.48 4.89 -5.27
CA VAL A 179 -7.33 5.66 -5.74
C VAL A 179 -7.85 6.67 -6.74
N SER A 180 -7.59 7.94 -6.52
CA SER A 180 -7.86 8.99 -7.49
C SER A 180 -6.56 9.74 -7.68
#